data_AF-A0A2D7DZG1-F1
#
_entry.id   AF-A0A2D7DZG1-F1
#
_cell.length_a   1.000
_cell.length_b   1.000
_cell.length_c   1.000
_cell.angle_alpha   90.00
_cell.angle_beta   90.00
_cell.angle_gamma   90.00
#
_symmetry.space_group_name_H-M   'P 1'
#
loop_
_entity.id
_entity.type
_entity.pdbx_description
1 polymer ?
#
loop_
_entity_poly.entity_id
_entity_poly.type
_entity_poly.pdbx_seq_one_letter_code
_entity_poly.pdbx_strand_id
1 'polypeptide(L)'
;IAINDNKNVFNLVLMSWSTLACCFAPLLIINSLKQKVSEFLSLMMMVIPLITLLLWRHYGLNEFIYEVAPGILSGILTFFFFKVFIKKYT
;
A
#
# COMPACT_ATOMS: atom_id res chain seq x y z
N ILE A 1 2.20 31.06 20.52
CA ILE A 1 3.28 30.06 20.26
C ILE A 1 2.73 28.69 20.63
N ALA A 2 2.12 27.96 19.69
CA ALA A 2 1.61 26.58 19.89
C ALA A 2 1.22 25.86 18.58
N ILE A 3 1.69 26.31 17.40
CA ILE A 3 1.21 25.79 16.10
C ILE A 3 2.28 24.94 15.39
N ASN A 4 3.50 24.83 15.96
CA ASN A 4 4.61 24.16 15.28
C ASN A 4 4.91 22.73 15.79
N ASP A 5 4.69 22.42 17.07
CA ASP A 5 5.02 21.08 17.62
C ASP A 5 3.92 20.03 17.37
N ASN A 6 2.64 20.38 17.47
CA ASN A 6 1.53 19.42 17.30
C ASN A 6 1.43 18.86 15.88
N LYS A 7 1.99 19.55 14.88
CA LYS A 7 1.96 19.09 13.49
C LYS A 7 2.77 17.82 13.30
N ASN A 8 3.84 17.62 14.07
CA ASN A 8 4.70 16.44 13.92
C ASN A 8 4.00 15.16 14.38
N VAL A 9 3.35 15.14 15.54
CA VAL A 9 2.65 13.94 16.03
C VAL A 9 1.45 13.58 15.15
N PHE A 10 0.68 14.59 14.71
CA PHE A 10 -0.45 14.36 13.80
C PHE A 10 0.04 13.80 12.45
N ASN A 11 1.11 14.36 11.91
CA ASN A 11 1.71 13.89 10.66
C ASN A 11 2.30 12.47 10.80
N LEU A 12 2.87 12.14 11.96
CA LEU A 12 3.36 10.79 12.27
C LEU A 12 2.22 9.76 12.28
N VAL A 13 1.07 10.13 12.87
CA VAL A 13 -0.13 9.28 12.90
C VAL A 13 -0.73 9.13 11.50
N LEU A 14 -0.83 10.22 10.73
CA LEU A 14 -1.26 10.19 9.33
C LEU A 14 -0.38 9.25 8.51
N MET A 15 0.94 9.36 8.66
CA MET A 15 1.89 8.47 7.98
C MET A 15 1.68 7.00 8.37
N SER A 16 1.50 6.74 9.67
CA SER A 16 1.30 5.38 10.18
C SER A 16 0.00 4.77 9.63
N TRP A 17 -1.09 5.53 9.63
CA TRP A 17 -2.36 5.09 9.07
C TRP A 17 -2.29 4.92 7.54
N SER A 18 -1.68 5.85 6.81
CA SER A 18 -1.50 5.71 5.36
C SER A 18 -0.72 4.45 4.99
N THR A 19 0.35 4.16 5.74
CA THR A 19 1.15 2.93 5.57
C THR A 19 0.30 1.69 5.85
N LEU A 20 -0.45 1.69 6.95
CA LEU A 20 -1.39 0.63 7.29
C LEU A 20 -2.42 0.42 6.16
N ALA A 21 -3.05 1.49 5.68
CA ALA A 21 -4.04 1.43 4.62
C ALA A 21 -3.45 0.86 3.32
N CYS A 22 -2.25 1.27 2.92
CA CYS A 22 -1.58 0.73 1.73
C CYS A 22 -1.26 -0.76 1.82
N CYS A 23 -0.78 -1.24 2.96
CA CYS A 23 -0.43 -2.66 3.11
C CYS A 23 -1.67 -3.54 3.28
N PHE A 24 -2.66 -3.08 4.07
CA PHE A 24 -3.82 -3.91 4.42
C PHE A 24 -4.94 -3.84 3.39
N ALA A 25 -5.21 -2.69 2.76
CA ALA A 25 -6.32 -2.56 1.81
C ALA A 25 -6.25 -3.56 0.63
N PRO A 26 -5.13 -3.74 -0.10
CA PRO A 26 -5.09 -4.72 -1.19
C PRO A 26 -5.32 -6.15 -0.69
N LEU A 27 -4.78 -6.50 0.48
CA LEU A 27 -5.00 -7.80 1.12
C LEU A 27 -6.46 -8.01 1.52
N LEU A 28 -7.09 -7.02 2.14
CA LEU A 28 -8.51 -7.05 2.52
C LEU A 28 -9.42 -7.18 1.30
N ILE A 29 -9.15 -6.41 0.24
CA ILE A 29 -9.91 -6.46 -1.01
C ILE A 29 -9.83 -7.86 -1.63
N ILE A 30 -8.63 -8.42 -1.77
CA ILE A 30 -8.44 -9.74 -2.37
C ILE A 30 -9.03 -10.87 -1.51
N ASN A 31 -8.86 -10.80 -0.18
CA ASN A 31 -9.46 -11.76 0.74
C ASN A 31 -10.99 -11.69 0.74
N SER A 32 -11.56 -10.48 0.63
CA SER A 32 -13.02 -10.28 0.48
C SER A 32 -13.56 -10.94 -0.80
N LEU A 33 -12.76 -10.96 -1.88
CA LEU A 33 -13.07 -11.66 -3.13
C LEU A 33 -12.89 -13.20 -3.04
N LYS A 34 -12.70 -13.75 -1.84
CA LYS A 34 -12.48 -15.19 -1.57
C LYS A 34 -11.34 -15.81 -2.37
N GLN A 35 -10.36 -15.00 -2.81
CA GLN A 35 -9.19 -15.51 -3.50
C GLN A 35 -8.22 -16.13 -2.47
N LYS A 36 -7.66 -17.29 -2.80
CA LYS A 36 -6.60 -17.90 -1.98
C LYS A 36 -5.29 -17.18 -2.30
N VAL A 37 -4.80 -16.40 -1.35
CA VAL A 37 -3.50 -15.73 -1.42
C VAL A 37 -2.48 -16.63 -0.72
N SER A 38 -1.36 -16.94 -1.38
CA SER A 38 -0.28 -17.66 -0.69
C SER A 38 0.42 -16.75 0.32
N GLU A 39 1.09 -17.33 1.31
CA GLU A 39 1.82 -16.57 2.32
C GLU A 39 2.88 -15.65 1.70
N PHE A 40 3.61 -16.16 0.70
CA PHE A 40 4.58 -15.35 -0.06
C PHE A 40 3.91 -14.21 -0.83
N LEU A 41 2.77 -14.47 -1.46
CA LEU A 41 2.04 -13.44 -2.21
C LEU A 41 1.47 -12.37 -1.27
N SER A 42 0.98 -12.76 -0.09
CA SER A 42 0.52 -11.85 0.97
C SER A 42 1.66 -10.90 1.40
N LEU A 43 2.86 -11.43 1.64
CA LEU A 43 4.03 -10.61 1.97
C LEU A 43 4.39 -9.63 0.84
N MET A 44 4.42 -10.09 -0.41
CA MET A 44 4.68 -9.21 -1.55
C MET A 44 3.63 -8.11 -1.68
N MET A 45 2.36 -8.44 -1.44
CA MET A 45 1.24 -7.50 -1.44
C MET A 45 1.29 -6.48 -0.30
N MET A 46 2.07 -6.70 0.76
CA MET A 46 2.32 -5.70 1.80
C MET A 46 3.54 -4.84 1.48
N VAL A 47 4.62 -5.46 1.01
CA VAL A 47 5.92 -4.79 0.80
C VAL A 47 5.90 -3.85 -0.41
N ILE A 48 5.29 -4.26 -1.53
CA ILE A 48 5.28 -3.46 -2.76
C ILE A 48 4.50 -2.15 -2.62
N PRO A 49 3.30 -2.12 -2.02
CA PRO A 49 2.60 -0.87 -1.68
C PRO A 49 3.37 0.05 -0.76
N LEU A 50 4.09 -0.53 0.22
CA LEU A 50 4.87 0.24 1.18
C LEU A 50 6.04 0.95 0.49
N ILE A 51 6.77 0.24 -0.38
CA ILE A 51 7.85 0.84 -1.18
C ILE A 51 7.27 1.90 -2.12
N THR A 52 6.14 1.63 -2.77
CA THR A 52 5.48 2.57 -3.68
C THR A 52 5.08 3.85 -2.94
N LEU A 53 4.49 3.73 -1.75
CA LEU A 53 4.15 4.88 -0.90
C LEU A 53 5.39 5.70 -0.52
N LEU A 54 6.47 5.04 -0.07
CA LEU A 54 7.72 5.73 0.28
C LEU A 54 8.33 6.47 -0.92
N LEU A 55 8.36 5.82 -2.09
CA LEU A 55 8.86 6.43 -3.32
C LEU A 55 8.00 7.63 -3.72
N TRP A 56 6.67 7.48 -3.71
CA TRP A 56 5.74 8.55 -4.07
C TRP A 56 5.94 9.80 -3.22
N ARG A 57 6.17 9.58 -1.92
CA ARG A 57 6.46 10.65 -0.99
C ARG A 57 7.84 11.25 -1.15
N HIS A 58 8.85 10.43 -1.46
CA HIS A 58 10.19 10.92 -1.73
C HIS A 58 10.22 11.87 -2.94
N TYR A 59 9.41 11.59 -3.97
CA TYR A 59 9.28 12.45 -5.15
C TYR A 59 8.35 13.66 -4.95
N GLY A 60 7.76 13.85 -3.76
CA GLY A 60 6.85 14.98 -3.49
C GLY A 60 5.52 14.92 -4.26
N LEU A 61 5.20 13.79 -4.89
CA LEU A 61 3.98 13.62 -5.70
C LEU A 61 2.68 13.62 -4.87
N ASN A 62 2.81 13.62 -3.54
CA ASN A 62 1.71 13.74 -2.59
C ASN A 62 0.95 15.06 -2.69
N GLU A 63 1.57 16.11 -3.25
CA GLU A 63 0.86 17.37 -3.49
C GLU A 63 -0.19 17.25 -4.61
N PHE A 64 -0.02 16.29 -5.53
CA PHE A 64 -0.95 16.07 -6.64
C PHE A 64 -1.94 14.93 -6.36
N ILE A 65 -1.43 13.77 -5.91
CA ILE A 65 -2.24 12.58 -5.65
C ILE A 65 -1.83 12.00 -4.31
N TYR A 66 -2.82 11.76 -3.45
CA TYR A 66 -2.61 11.18 -2.13
C TYR A 66 -1.86 9.84 -2.22
N GLU A 67 -0.75 9.73 -1.48
CA GLU A 67 0.20 8.60 -1.43
C GLU A 67 -0.46 7.23 -1.29
N VAL A 68 -1.65 7.18 -0.67
CA VAL A 68 -2.36 5.93 -0.44
C VAL A 68 -2.94 5.35 -1.73
N ALA A 69 -3.41 6.19 -2.66
CA ALA A 69 -4.00 5.74 -3.91
C ALA A 69 -3.04 4.89 -4.77
N PRO A 70 -1.81 5.35 -5.12
CA PRO A 70 -0.85 4.55 -5.88
C PRO A 70 -0.34 3.34 -5.09
N GLY A 71 -0.21 3.46 -3.77
CA GLY A 71 0.17 2.33 -2.93
C GLY A 71 -0.84 1.19 -3.00
N ILE A 72 -2.14 1.47 -2.79
CA ILE A 72 -3.20 0.45 -2.92
C ILE A 72 -3.23 -0.13 -4.34
N LEU A 73 -3.13 0.73 -5.36
CA LEU A 73 -3.15 0.30 -6.76
C LEU A 73 -1.99 -0.65 -7.07
N SER A 74 -0.79 -0.37 -6.58
CA SER A 74 0.39 -1.24 -6.75
C SER A 74 0.21 -2.62 -6.10
N GLY A 75 -0.49 -2.70 -4.96
CA GLY A 75 -0.79 -3.96 -4.27
C GLY A 75 -1.78 -4.83 -5.04
N ILE A 76 -2.80 -4.20 -5.62
CA ILE A 76 -3.77 -4.88 -6.49
C ILE A 76 -3.07 -5.34 -7.80
N LEU A 77 -2.23 -4.49 -8.39
CA LEU A 77 -1.43 -4.85 -9.57
C LEU A 77 -0.50 -6.02 -9.29
N THR A 78 0.17 -6.03 -8.14
CA THR A 78 1.03 -7.14 -7.70
C THR A 78 0.25 -8.45 -7.69
N PHE A 79 -0.95 -8.45 -7.09
CA PHE A 79 -1.81 -9.63 -7.08
C PHE A 79 -2.18 -10.09 -8.50
N PHE A 80 -2.55 -9.16 -9.38
CA PHE A 80 -2.91 -9.48 -10.76
C PHE A 80 -1.72 -10.09 -11.53
N PHE A 81 -0.53 -9.49 -11.41
CA PHE A 81 0.70 -10.01 -12.01
C PHE A 81 1.03 -11.42 -11.52
N PHE A 82 1.03 -11.64 -10.20
CA PHE A 82 1.32 -12.96 -9.62
C PHE A 82 0.27 -14.01 -10.00
N LYS A 83 -1.01 -13.63 -10.01
CA LYS A 83 -2.09 -14.54 -10.41
C LYS A 83 -1.96 -14.96 -11.87
N VAL A 84 -1.64 -14.03 -12.78
CA VAL A 84 -1.41 -14.34 -14.19
C VAL A 84 -0.19 -15.25 -14.36
N PHE A 85 0.90 -15.00 -13.62
CA PHE A 85 2.10 -15.84 -13.67
C PHE A 85 1.86 -17.25 -13.13
N ILE A 86 1.19 -17.41 -11.98
CA ILE A 86 0.94 -18.72 -11.37
C ILE A 86 -0.03 -19.56 -12.21
N LYS A 87 -1.07 -18.96 -12.78
CA LYS A 87 -2.04 -19.67 -13.64
C LYS A 87 -1.38 -20.25 -14.90
N LYS A 88 -0.20 -19.76 -15.30
CA LYS A 88 0.50 -20.24 -16.49
C LYS A 88 1.26 -21.57 -16.27
N TYR A 89 1.38 -22.05 -15.03
CA TYR A 89 2.12 -23.27 -14.67
C TYR A 89 1.24 -24.43 -14.14
N THR A 90 -0.10 -24.30 -14.21
CA THR A 90 -1.06 -25.39 -13.93
C THR A 90 -1.94 -25.61 -15.14
#